data_AF-A0AAX4PGS7-F1
#
_entry.id   AF-A0AAX4PGS7-F1
#
_cell.length_a   1.000
_cell.length_b   1.000
_cell.length_c   1.000
_cell.angle_alpha   90.00
_cell.angle_beta   90.00
_cell.angle_gamma   90.00
#
_symmetry.space_group_name_H-M   'P 1'
#
loop_
_entity.id
_entity.type
_entity.pdbx_description
1 polymer ?
#
loop_
_entity_poly.entity_id
_entity_poly.type
_entity_poly.pdbx_seq_one_letter_code
_entity_poly.pdbx_strand_id
1 'polypeptide(L)'
;MGDSEADYLRETVGEALAKGCLKTALAAPSDPVEYLGTWLLKFVENAKIKEKFAKDKAAEKEAKLHEAAVKARAEEEAAKEAAKKDEAVAGVSKVVGDPYQIWSNVASNLKELTPGCCYIANLSRTEPADGEITDDDLEVEEVEPEEPEEPEEPAGEEPAAEGEEPAAEGEGEGEGEEEEAEPEPIVYDYSAVSLDFVVTSKDMEYILEQGLSFTRPVVSEEEEAEEPKPSALAFDILDKEDADEVDIPNVLYEPRVKYFDEFPKVGAFFALPIKTKTGEVKAILCTDTLAPTGNGKPLSEDTKALIRKLVDAAGAALDSTEEYFSGCDAKATAKAIKEEINLALGNKPAGEAGEIDASGEVSAELAAEVEEGAVLPTIAITTAKNHATRQKKICEIISAKLDKAVEDVKRYANAPTQTFGVLKALMILAGYEEDEYSTWRAMRKAFGKDLLDKVSGIDFGSVTVDAYTAARACTKLSSREDLIAETPVSGLGLAAKMLLEETKLAIKAKIVEKIYDLATCPHEDAINFEEFVAGIPGTRDEAGQLTSMRLGGTQFKDMKQLCDTLAEAVAAVEKAAAEQAKAEAEAAAAVAAAEAKAAEEAAAAAEGDAPAEEGEAPAEEAAAE
;
A
#
# COMPACT_ATOMS: atom_id res chain seq x y z
N MET A 1 -5.49 83.12 -72.60
CA MET A 1 -4.83 81.80 -72.69
C MET A 1 -3.41 81.97 -73.22
N GLY A 2 -2.55 82.73 -72.52
CA GLY A 2 -1.19 83.04 -72.97
C GLY A 2 -0.10 82.79 -71.93
N ASP A 3 -0.47 82.50 -70.68
CA ASP A 3 0.49 82.29 -69.58
C ASP A 3 0.96 80.84 -69.45
N SER A 4 0.42 79.90 -70.24
CA SER A 4 0.63 78.46 -69.97
C SER A 4 2.02 77.93 -70.31
N GLU A 5 2.77 78.58 -71.21
CA GLU A 5 4.10 78.07 -71.63
C GLU A 5 5.23 78.63 -70.76
N ALA A 6 5.18 79.93 -70.44
CA ALA A 6 6.16 80.56 -69.56
C ALA A 6 6.07 79.99 -68.13
N ASP A 7 4.86 79.74 -67.62
CA ASP A 7 4.67 79.12 -66.32
C ASP A 7 5.07 77.65 -66.34
N TYR A 8 4.75 76.90 -67.42
CA TYR A 8 5.22 75.52 -67.60
C TYR A 8 6.76 75.43 -67.57
N LEU A 9 7.47 76.31 -68.26
CA LEU A 9 8.94 76.34 -68.26
C LEU A 9 9.51 76.75 -66.89
N ARG A 10 8.89 77.74 -66.24
CA ARG A 10 9.31 78.19 -64.90
C ARG A 10 9.14 77.09 -63.86
N GLU A 11 8.03 76.37 -63.89
CA GLU A 11 7.72 75.27 -62.98
C GLU A 11 8.55 74.01 -63.28
N THR A 12 8.76 73.67 -64.56
CA THR A 12 9.40 72.39 -64.94
C THR A 12 10.92 72.45 -64.86
N VAL A 13 11.54 73.55 -65.30
CA VAL A 13 13.01 73.65 -65.41
C VAL A 13 13.61 74.87 -64.72
N GLY A 14 12.78 75.85 -64.33
CA GLY A 14 13.24 77.15 -63.84
C GLY A 14 14.23 77.05 -62.68
N GLU A 15 13.96 76.20 -61.68
CA GLU A 15 14.84 76.06 -60.51
C GLU A 15 16.17 75.39 -60.85
N ALA A 16 16.14 74.29 -61.62
CA ALA A 16 17.34 73.56 -62.04
C ALA A 16 18.21 74.45 -62.95
N LEU A 17 17.60 75.12 -63.93
CA LEU A 17 18.31 75.99 -64.86
C LEU A 17 18.93 77.20 -64.13
N ALA A 18 18.21 77.83 -63.20
CA ALA A 18 18.74 78.95 -62.41
C ALA A 18 19.96 78.54 -61.56
N LYS A 19 19.90 77.38 -60.88
CA LYS A 19 21.01 76.84 -60.09
C LYS A 19 22.19 76.43 -60.97
N GLY A 20 21.92 75.86 -62.15
CA GLY A 20 22.93 75.50 -63.14
C GLY A 20 23.66 76.73 -63.65
N CYS A 21 22.93 77.75 -64.10
CA CYS A 21 23.50 79.02 -64.56
C CYS A 21 24.35 79.70 -63.47
N LEU A 22 23.89 79.69 -62.21
CA LEU A 22 24.69 80.20 -61.09
C LEU A 22 26.00 79.43 -60.92
N LYS A 23 25.97 78.09 -61.01
CA LYS A 23 27.17 77.25 -60.89
C LYS A 23 28.13 77.42 -62.07
N THR A 24 27.61 77.60 -63.28
CA THR A 24 28.42 77.92 -64.47
C THR A 24 29.09 79.29 -64.30
N ALA A 25 28.36 80.30 -63.83
CA ALA A 25 28.89 81.63 -63.58
C ALA A 25 30.01 81.63 -62.52
N LEU A 26 29.88 80.83 -61.47
CA LEU A 26 30.90 80.69 -60.43
C LEU A 26 32.15 79.92 -60.89
N ALA A 27 32.00 78.94 -61.78
CA ALA A 27 33.10 78.11 -62.26
C ALA A 27 33.88 78.72 -63.44
N ALA A 28 33.26 79.65 -64.19
CA ALA A 28 33.81 80.29 -65.38
C ALA A 28 34.50 79.30 -66.36
N PRO A 29 33.82 78.22 -66.79
CA PRO A 29 34.40 77.23 -67.69
C PRO A 29 34.66 77.81 -69.08
N SER A 30 35.58 77.20 -69.82
CA SER A 30 35.87 77.56 -71.21
C SER A 30 34.70 77.32 -72.16
N ASP A 31 33.86 76.32 -71.87
CA ASP A 31 32.58 76.09 -72.55
C ASP A 31 31.43 76.12 -71.52
N PRO A 32 30.67 77.23 -71.41
CA PRO A 32 29.59 77.37 -70.44
C PRO A 32 28.34 76.54 -70.79
N VAL A 33 28.13 76.18 -72.06
CA VAL A 33 26.95 75.41 -72.49
C VAL A 33 27.15 73.93 -72.20
N GLU A 34 28.32 73.40 -72.55
CA GLU A 34 28.69 72.01 -72.25
C GLU A 34 28.74 71.78 -70.72
N TYR A 35 29.31 72.72 -69.97
CA TYR A 35 29.33 72.65 -68.51
C TYR A 35 27.92 72.68 -67.92
N LEU A 36 27.02 73.56 -68.40
CA LEU A 36 25.63 73.61 -67.94
C LEU A 36 24.87 72.31 -68.26
N GLY A 37 25.05 71.75 -69.47
CA GLY A 37 24.44 70.48 -69.87
C GLY A 37 24.89 69.32 -68.97
N THR A 38 26.19 69.20 -68.72
CA THR A 38 26.76 68.20 -67.81
C THR A 38 26.28 68.39 -66.38
N TRP A 39 26.15 69.66 -65.94
CA TRP A 39 25.64 69.99 -64.62
C TRP A 39 24.18 69.57 -64.45
N LEU A 40 23.31 69.83 -65.45
CA LEU A 40 21.90 69.44 -65.42
C LEU A 40 21.72 67.92 -65.39
N LEU A 41 22.51 67.16 -66.15
CA LEU A 41 22.54 65.70 -66.08
C LEU A 41 22.91 65.23 -64.67
N LYS A 42 23.99 65.78 -64.10
CA LYS A 42 24.43 65.48 -62.74
C LYS A 42 23.41 65.89 -61.68
N PHE A 43 22.66 66.97 -61.90
CA PHE A 43 21.61 67.43 -61.00
C PHE A 43 20.47 66.40 -60.89
N VAL A 44 20.03 65.86 -62.03
CA VAL A 44 19.00 64.80 -62.09
C VAL A 44 19.51 63.49 -61.50
N GLU A 45 20.75 63.10 -61.79
CA GLU A 45 21.38 61.92 -61.18
C GLU A 45 21.49 62.04 -59.66
N ASN A 46 21.92 63.20 -59.15
CA ASN A 46 21.98 63.46 -57.71
C ASN A 46 20.59 63.40 -57.06
N ALA A 47 19.53 63.85 -57.74
CA ALA A 47 18.16 63.72 -57.23
C ALA A 47 17.74 62.24 -57.11
N LYS A 48 18.05 61.42 -58.12
CA LYS A 48 17.81 59.96 -58.09
C LYS A 48 18.63 59.26 -56.98
N ILE A 49 19.90 59.65 -56.80
CA ILE A 49 20.76 59.13 -55.73
C ILE A 49 20.19 59.49 -54.35
N LYS A 50 19.69 60.72 -54.17
CA LYS A 50 19.04 61.14 -52.91
C LYS A 50 17.78 60.34 -52.61
N GLU A 51 16.94 60.09 -53.61
CA GLU A 51 15.74 59.26 -53.44
C GLU A 51 16.12 57.82 -53.09
N LYS A 52 17.11 57.24 -53.80
CA LYS A 52 17.61 55.90 -53.49
C LYS A 52 18.19 55.83 -52.08
N PHE A 53 19.02 56.78 -51.68
CA PHE A 53 19.58 56.85 -50.33
C PHE A 53 18.48 56.98 -49.25
N ALA A 54 17.42 57.75 -49.51
CA ALA A 54 16.29 57.86 -48.60
C ALA A 54 15.52 56.54 -48.47
N LYS A 55 15.30 55.82 -49.58
CA LYS A 55 14.68 54.49 -49.60
C LYS A 55 15.54 53.46 -48.88
N ASP A 56 16.83 53.40 -49.19
CA ASP A 56 17.77 52.47 -48.56
C ASP A 56 17.86 52.73 -47.05
N LYS A 57 17.89 54.01 -46.62
CA LYS A 57 17.88 54.38 -45.20
C LYS A 57 16.57 54.02 -44.49
N ALA A 58 15.43 54.13 -45.18
CA ALA A 58 14.13 53.70 -44.64
C ALA A 58 14.08 52.17 -44.49
N ALA A 59 14.54 51.43 -45.50
CA ALA A 59 14.62 49.97 -45.47
C ALA A 59 15.59 49.46 -44.39
N GLU A 60 16.74 50.11 -44.20
CA GLU A 60 17.68 49.78 -43.13
C GLU A 60 17.07 50.01 -41.74
N LYS A 61 16.31 51.10 -41.56
CA LYS A 61 15.60 51.38 -40.30
C LYS A 61 14.53 50.32 -40.05
N GLU A 62 13.77 49.95 -41.07
CA GLU A 62 12.74 48.91 -40.97
C GLU A 62 13.34 47.53 -40.65
N ALA A 63 14.45 47.16 -41.31
CA ALA A 63 15.17 45.93 -41.03
C ALA A 63 15.70 45.87 -39.58
N LYS A 64 16.26 46.97 -39.08
CA LYS A 64 16.71 47.06 -37.67
C LYS A 64 15.55 46.96 -36.68
N LEU A 65 14.41 47.59 -36.99
CA LEU A 65 13.21 47.48 -36.15
C LEU A 65 12.65 46.05 -36.14
N HIS A 66 12.64 45.39 -37.30
CA HIS A 66 12.21 43.99 -37.41
C HIS A 66 13.16 43.04 -36.65
N GLU A 67 14.47 43.20 -36.80
CA GLU A 67 15.47 42.42 -36.05
C GLU A 67 15.31 42.60 -34.53
N ALA A 68 15.15 43.85 -34.08
CA ALA A 68 14.89 44.14 -32.67
C ALA A 68 13.57 43.52 -32.16
N ALA A 69 12.51 43.53 -32.98
CA ALA A 69 11.22 42.92 -32.62
C ALA A 69 11.30 41.39 -32.54
N VAL A 70 12.01 40.75 -33.48
CA VAL A 70 12.25 39.29 -33.46
C VAL A 70 13.06 38.91 -32.23
N LYS A 71 14.12 39.68 -31.90
CA LYS A 71 14.92 39.44 -30.70
C LYS A 71 14.10 39.61 -29.42
N ALA A 72 13.32 40.69 -29.30
CA ALA A 72 12.46 40.93 -28.14
C ALA A 72 11.41 39.81 -27.95
N ARG A 73 10.83 39.32 -29.05
CA ARG A 73 9.89 38.19 -29.01
C ARG A 73 10.55 36.89 -28.56
N ALA A 74 11.76 36.61 -29.06
CA ALA A 74 12.52 35.43 -28.64
C ALA A 74 12.90 35.49 -27.16
N GLU A 75 13.28 36.67 -26.65
CA GLU A 75 13.56 36.90 -25.22
C GLU A 75 12.30 36.72 -24.36
N GLU A 76 11.14 37.21 -24.82
CA GLU A 76 9.85 37.04 -24.12
C GLU A 76 9.40 35.56 -24.09
N GLU A 77 9.53 34.84 -25.21
CA GLU A 77 9.20 33.41 -25.29
C GLU A 77 10.13 32.58 -24.39
N ALA A 78 11.44 32.86 -24.39
CA ALA A 78 12.40 32.22 -23.49
C ALA A 78 12.11 32.49 -22.01
N ALA A 79 11.71 33.72 -21.66
CA ALA A 79 11.33 34.08 -20.29
C ALA A 79 10.07 33.34 -19.82
N LYS A 80 9.08 33.17 -20.71
CA LYS A 80 7.87 32.39 -20.40
C LYS A 80 8.18 30.90 -20.21
N GLU A 81 9.08 30.35 -21.03
CA GLU A 81 9.51 28.96 -20.89
C GLU A 81 10.28 28.75 -19.58
N ALA A 82 11.16 29.68 -19.21
CA ALA A 82 11.86 29.65 -17.92
C ALA A 82 10.89 29.72 -16.74
N ALA A 83 9.91 30.64 -16.78
CA ALA A 83 8.89 30.76 -15.74
C ALA A 83 8.06 29.47 -15.59
N LYS A 84 7.69 28.82 -16.70
CA LYS A 84 6.99 27.52 -16.69
C LYS A 84 7.84 26.42 -16.04
N LYS A 85 9.14 26.38 -16.33
CA LYS A 85 10.09 25.44 -15.73
C LYS A 85 10.19 25.67 -14.21
N ASP A 86 10.33 26.91 -13.79
CA ASP A 86 10.43 27.26 -12.36
C ASP A 86 9.11 26.97 -11.61
N GLU A 87 7.95 27.21 -12.24
CA GLU A 87 6.65 26.84 -11.69
C GLU A 87 6.51 25.33 -11.49
N ALA A 88 6.96 24.52 -12.46
CA ALA A 88 6.96 23.06 -12.35
C ALA A 88 7.84 22.57 -11.18
N VAL A 89 9.04 23.13 -11.03
CA VAL A 89 9.95 22.83 -9.90
C VAL A 89 9.30 23.20 -8.56
N ALA A 90 8.72 24.40 -8.47
CA ALA A 90 8.01 24.83 -7.26
C ALA A 90 6.78 23.96 -6.97
N GLY A 91 6.09 23.48 -8.01
CA GLY A 91 4.96 22.56 -7.89
C GLY A 91 5.35 21.24 -7.24
N VAL A 92 6.47 20.63 -7.66
CA VAL A 92 6.97 19.37 -7.07
C VAL A 92 7.32 19.54 -5.60
N SER A 93 8.04 20.62 -5.25
CA SER A 93 8.47 20.86 -3.86
C SER A 93 7.34 21.06 -2.85
N LYS A 94 6.12 21.38 -3.31
CA LYS A 94 4.94 21.61 -2.44
C LYS A 94 4.14 20.34 -2.16
N VAL A 95 4.44 19.25 -2.87
CA VAL A 95 3.72 17.99 -2.70
C VAL A 95 4.23 17.34 -1.43
N VAL A 96 3.33 17.02 -0.51
CA VAL A 96 3.63 16.32 0.74
C VAL A 96 2.75 15.07 0.80
N GLY A 97 3.31 13.93 1.20
CA GLY A 97 2.58 12.68 1.35
C GLY A 97 3.15 11.54 0.50
N ASP A 98 2.37 11.02 -0.44
CA ASP A 98 2.73 9.82 -1.21
C ASP A 98 3.98 10.04 -2.10
N PRO A 99 5.09 9.30 -1.88
CA PRO A 99 6.28 9.37 -2.72
C PRO A 99 6.00 9.12 -4.20
N TYR A 100 5.08 8.20 -4.53
CA TYR A 100 4.74 7.89 -5.93
C TYR A 100 4.00 9.06 -6.58
N GLN A 101 3.24 9.84 -5.81
CA GLN A 101 2.62 11.06 -6.31
C GLN A 101 3.66 12.16 -6.57
N ILE A 102 4.64 12.33 -5.68
CA ILE A 102 5.78 13.24 -5.88
C ILE A 102 6.52 12.87 -7.17
N TRP A 103 6.89 11.60 -7.31
CA TRP A 103 7.59 11.07 -8.48
C TRP A 103 6.75 11.15 -9.76
N SER A 104 5.45 10.87 -9.69
CA SER A 104 4.52 11.03 -10.82
C SER A 104 4.45 12.48 -11.30
N ASN A 105 4.47 13.45 -10.39
CA ASN A 105 4.51 14.87 -10.74
C ASN A 105 5.83 15.25 -11.42
N VAL A 106 6.96 14.71 -10.96
CA VAL A 106 8.27 14.89 -11.62
C VAL A 106 8.23 14.32 -13.04
N ALA A 107 7.81 13.07 -13.21
CA ALA A 107 7.78 12.40 -14.52
C ALA A 107 6.83 13.11 -15.50
N SER A 108 5.67 13.58 -15.00
CA SER A 108 4.69 14.32 -15.81
C SER A 108 5.24 15.68 -16.27
N ASN A 109 5.81 16.46 -15.35
CA ASN A 109 6.43 17.75 -15.68
C ASN A 109 7.62 17.58 -16.63
N LEU A 110 8.45 16.57 -16.41
CA LEU A 110 9.61 16.31 -17.25
C LEU A 110 9.19 15.93 -18.67
N LYS A 111 8.16 15.10 -18.81
CA LYS A 111 7.60 14.72 -20.12
C LYS A 111 7.00 15.90 -20.87
N GLU A 112 6.39 16.86 -20.17
CA GLU A 112 5.82 18.05 -20.80
C GLU A 112 6.90 19.06 -21.23
N LEU A 113 7.99 19.16 -20.47
CA LEU A 113 9.04 20.16 -20.66
C LEU A 113 10.22 19.67 -21.50
N THR A 114 10.31 18.37 -21.77
CA THR A 114 11.45 17.76 -22.46
C THR A 114 11.00 16.70 -23.48
N PRO A 115 11.77 16.46 -24.55
CA PRO A 115 11.42 15.47 -25.56
C PRO A 115 11.71 14.00 -25.16
N GLY A 116 12.19 13.77 -23.94
CA GLY A 116 12.61 12.45 -23.46
C GLY A 116 11.46 11.58 -22.94
N CYS A 117 11.76 10.31 -22.74
CA CYS A 117 10.99 9.44 -21.87
C CYS A 117 11.53 9.57 -20.45
N CYS A 118 10.68 9.33 -19.45
CA CYS A 118 11.06 9.39 -18.04
C CYS A 118 10.47 8.18 -17.31
N TYR A 119 11.24 7.62 -16.39
CA TYR A 119 10.81 6.60 -15.47
C TYR A 119 11.63 6.69 -14.18
N ILE A 120 11.01 6.33 -13.07
CA ILE A 120 11.62 6.43 -11.74
C ILE A 120 11.61 5.04 -11.13
N ALA A 121 12.79 4.60 -10.71
CA ALA A 121 13.01 3.37 -9.98
C ALA A 121 13.06 3.66 -8.48
N ASN A 122 12.20 2.99 -7.72
CA ASN A 122 12.29 2.95 -6.28
C ASN A 122 13.43 2.00 -5.86
N LEU A 123 14.17 2.38 -4.82
CA LEU A 123 15.17 1.51 -4.22
C LEU A 123 14.50 0.52 -3.27
N SER A 124 14.08 -0.61 -3.82
CA SER A 124 13.40 -1.66 -3.08
C SER A 124 14.41 -2.57 -2.39
N ARG A 125 14.14 -2.92 -1.14
CA ARG A 125 14.88 -3.98 -0.45
C ARG A 125 14.13 -5.27 -0.68
N THR A 126 14.87 -6.38 -0.83
CA THR A 126 14.25 -7.70 -0.90
C THR A 126 13.29 -7.84 0.28
N GLU A 127 12.01 -7.98 -0.04
CA GLU A 127 10.99 -8.23 0.97
C GLU A 127 11.40 -9.51 1.70
N PRO A 128 11.33 -9.54 3.05
CA PRO A 128 11.70 -10.75 3.78
C PRO A 128 10.87 -11.89 3.22
N ALA A 129 11.56 -12.93 2.76
CA ALA A 129 10.90 -14.14 2.32
C ALA A 129 9.92 -14.56 3.40
N ASP A 130 8.70 -14.94 3.01
CA ASP A 130 7.71 -15.46 3.95
C ASP A 130 8.43 -16.52 4.79
N GLY A 131 8.56 -16.25 6.09
CA GLY A 131 9.48 -17.02 6.93
C GLY A 131 9.18 -18.51 6.74
N GLU A 132 10.16 -19.27 6.25
CA GLU A 132 10.00 -20.71 6.07
C GLU A 132 9.51 -21.26 7.42
N ILE A 133 8.30 -21.81 7.43
CA ILE A 133 7.78 -22.50 8.60
C ILE A 133 8.63 -23.76 8.69
N THR A 134 9.61 -23.76 9.60
CA THR A 134 10.31 -24.99 9.93
C THR A 134 9.36 -25.86 10.76
N ASP A 135 9.51 -27.18 10.71
CA ASP A 135 8.69 -28.09 11.53
C ASP A 135 8.84 -27.80 13.03
N ASP A 136 9.96 -27.21 13.45
CA ASP A 136 10.21 -26.74 14.83
C ASP A 136 9.33 -25.54 15.21
N ASP A 137 8.92 -24.68 14.26
CA ASP A 137 8.00 -23.56 14.50
C ASP A 137 6.51 -23.99 14.59
N LEU A 138 6.23 -25.24 14.23
CA LEU A 138 4.93 -25.88 14.47
C LEU A 138 4.82 -26.45 15.89
N GLU A 139 5.90 -26.45 16.66
CA GLU A 139 5.86 -26.63 18.11
C GLU A 139 5.46 -25.29 18.72
N VAL A 140 4.20 -25.21 19.16
CA VAL A 140 3.65 -24.03 19.83
C VAL A 140 4.46 -23.82 21.10
N GLU A 141 5.29 -22.77 21.15
CA GLU A 141 5.70 -22.16 22.41
C GLU A 141 4.39 -21.79 23.13
N GLU A 142 4.06 -22.53 24.19
CA GLU A 142 3.08 -22.08 25.17
C GLU A 142 3.56 -20.71 25.64
N VAL A 143 2.90 -19.66 25.16
CA VAL A 143 3.14 -18.31 25.63
C VAL A 143 2.75 -18.32 27.10
N GLU A 144 3.74 -18.45 27.98
CA GLU A 144 3.55 -18.21 29.40
C GLU A 144 2.87 -16.84 29.54
N PRO A 145 1.74 -16.73 30.23
CA PRO A 145 1.07 -15.46 30.42
C PRO A 145 2.06 -14.51 31.11
N GLU A 146 2.42 -13.42 30.42
CA GLU A 146 3.20 -12.32 31.01
C GLU A 146 2.52 -11.92 32.32
N GLU A 147 3.19 -12.18 33.44
CA GLU A 147 2.72 -11.74 34.75
C GLU A 147 2.47 -10.22 34.69
N PRO A 148 1.32 -9.74 35.20
CA PRO A 148 1.06 -8.32 35.24
C PRO A 148 2.15 -7.62 36.06
N GLU A 149 2.92 -6.74 35.41
CA GLU A 149 3.88 -5.86 36.08
C GLU A 149 3.18 -5.20 37.28
N GLU A 150 3.66 -5.53 38.49
CA GLU A 150 3.15 -4.93 39.71
C GLU A 150 3.32 -3.41 39.63
N PRO A 151 2.30 -2.61 40.00
CA PRO A 151 2.43 -1.17 40.02
C PRO A 151 3.50 -0.77 41.04
N GLU A 152 4.59 -0.16 40.57
CA GLU A 152 5.62 0.42 41.43
C GLU A 152 4.97 1.36 42.46
N GLU A 153 5.07 1.00 43.74
CA GLU A 153 4.61 1.83 44.84
C GLU A 153 5.38 3.18 44.82
N PRO A 154 4.70 4.31 45.06
CA PRO A 154 5.36 5.60 45.15
C PRO A 154 6.30 5.62 46.36
N ALA A 155 7.60 5.75 46.09
CA ALA A 155 8.64 5.93 47.08
C ALA A 155 8.28 7.09 48.03
N GLY A 156 8.04 6.73 49.29
CA GLY A 156 7.79 7.67 50.37
C GLY A 156 8.99 8.56 50.64
N GLU A 157 8.74 9.86 50.63
CA GLU A 157 9.60 10.88 51.23
C GLU A 157 9.75 10.62 52.74
N GLU A 158 10.99 10.51 53.21
CA GLU A 158 11.35 10.90 54.58
C GLU A 158 12.72 11.59 54.64
N PRO A 159 12.96 12.45 55.65
CA PRO A 159 13.68 13.70 55.46
C PRO A 159 15.12 13.70 56.04
N ALA A 160 15.84 14.73 55.58
CA ALA A 160 16.98 15.43 56.17
C ALA A 160 17.60 14.87 57.48
N ALA A 161 18.89 14.52 57.38
CA ALA A 161 19.84 14.57 58.48
C ALA A 161 21.06 15.40 58.06
N GLU A 162 21.20 16.58 58.68
CA GLU A 162 22.41 17.41 58.70
C GLU A 162 23.57 16.68 59.38
N GLY A 163 24.81 16.87 58.90
CA GLY A 163 26.00 16.56 59.68
C GLY A 163 27.34 16.50 58.93
N GLU A 164 28.01 17.66 58.87
CA GLU A 164 29.48 17.89 58.88
C GLU A 164 30.37 17.56 57.65
N GLU A 165 30.80 18.68 57.02
CA GLU A 165 32.01 19.00 56.24
C GLU A 165 33.37 18.44 56.77
N PRO A 166 34.53 18.76 56.14
CA PRO A 166 34.90 18.76 54.71
C PRO A 166 36.31 18.13 54.47
N ALA A 167 36.68 17.84 53.22
CA ALA A 167 38.05 18.03 52.68
C ALA A 167 38.17 17.49 51.25
N ALA A 168 38.36 18.38 50.28
CA ALA A 168 39.60 18.49 49.52
C ALA A 168 39.35 19.31 48.26
N GLU A 169 39.96 20.49 48.24
CA GLU A 169 40.14 21.35 47.09
C GLU A 169 40.79 20.58 45.93
N GLY A 170 40.15 20.67 44.77
CA GLY A 170 40.70 20.28 43.48
C GLY A 170 40.26 21.30 42.46
N GLU A 171 40.91 22.47 42.48
CA GLU A 171 40.86 23.47 41.43
C GLU A 171 41.26 22.82 40.09
N GLY A 172 40.37 22.94 39.12
CA GLY A 172 40.57 22.51 37.75
C GLY A 172 39.59 23.26 36.86
N GLU A 173 39.75 24.58 36.79
CA GLU A 173 39.21 25.42 35.73
C GLU A 173 39.79 24.95 34.40
N GLY A 174 39.07 24.06 33.73
CA GLY A 174 39.20 23.80 32.31
C GLY A 174 37.88 24.22 31.67
N GLU A 175 37.82 25.46 31.18
CA GLU A 175 36.89 25.85 30.12
C GLU A 175 37.23 24.98 28.90
N GLY A 176 36.73 23.76 28.88
CA GLY A 176 36.63 22.97 27.65
C GLY A 176 35.47 23.54 26.87
N GLU A 177 35.77 24.35 25.86
CA GLU A 177 34.92 24.42 24.67
C GLU A 177 34.75 22.97 24.20
N GLU A 178 33.61 22.36 24.54
CA GLU A 178 33.12 21.17 23.86
C GLU A 178 32.92 21.60 22.40
N GLU A 179 33.96 21.41 21.58
CA GLU A 179 33.81 21.34 20.13
C GLU A 179 32.72 20.29 19.89
N GLU A 180 31.51 20.74 19.56
CA GLU A 180 30.43 19.90 19.02
C GLU A 180 31.06 19.11 17.88
N ALA A 181 31.41 17.85 18.16
CA ALA A 181 31.94 16.95 17.16
C ALA A 181 30.90 16.87 16.04
N GLU A 182 31.27 17.35 14.85
CA GLU A 182 30.41 17.26 13.67
C GLU A 182 29.94 15.80 13.54
N PRO A 183 28.63 15.54 13.43
CA PRO A 183 28.11 14.18 13.35
C PRO A 183 28.75 13.47 12.16
N GLU A 184 29.33 12.28 12.41
CA GLU A 184 29.94 11.49 11.35
C GLU A 184 28.92 11.24 10.21
N PRO A 185 29.35 11.32 8.94
CA PRO A 185 28.44 11.13 7.82
C PRO A 185 27.83 9.73 7.86
N ILE A 186 26.50 9.66 7.82
CA ILE A 186 25.76 8.39 7.80
C ILE A 186 26.06 7.68 6.47
N VAL A 187 26.71 6.53 6.53
CA VAL A 187 26.97 5.68 5.36
C VAL A 187 25.81 4.72 5.17
N TYR A 188 25.15 4.77 4.01
CA TYR A 188 24.03 3.91 3.66
C TYR A 188 24.49 2.71 2.83
N ASP A 189 24.04 1.51 3.21
CA ASP A 189 24.31 0.27 2.46
C ASP A 189 23.23 0.01 1.40
N TYR A 190 23.64 -0.03 0.13
CA TYR A 190 22.80 -0.31 -1.04
C TYR A 190 23.11 -1.66 -1.71
N SER A 191 23.88 -2.53 -1.06
CA SER A 191 24.33 -3.81 -1.61
C SER A 191 23.18 -4.79 -1.89
N ALA A 192 22.13 -4.78 -1.07
CA ALA A 192 20.96 -5.67 -1.17
C ALA A 192 19.73 -5.04 -1.87
N VAL A 193 19.92 -3.90 -2.55
CA VAL A 193 18.82 -3.13 -3.14
C VAL A 193 18.56 -3.54 -4.60
N SER A 194 17.28 -3.65 -4.98
CA SER A 194 16.80 -3.73 -6.36
C SER A 194 16.20 -2.39 -6.83
N LEU A 195 16.18 -2.19 -8.13
CA LEU A 195 15.56 -1.04 -8.79
C LEU A 195 14.19 -1.43 -9.31
N ASP A 196 13.14 -1.07 -8.58
CA ASP A 196 11.76 -1.39 -8.94
C ASP A 196 11.13 -0.19 -9.64
N PHE A 197 10.73 -0.34 -10.91
CA PHE A 197 10.15 0.78 -11.67
C PHE A 197 8.70 1.01 -11.26
N VAL A 198 8.43 2.19 -10.71
CA VAL A 198 7.16 2.51 -10.04
C VAL A 198 6.38 3.64 -10.69
N VAL A 199 7.07 4.51 -11.42
CA VAL A 199 6.49 5.64 -12.15
C VAL A 199 7.11 5.73 -13.53
N THR A 200 6.28 5.98 -14.54
CA THR A 200 6.71 6.16 -15.93
C THR A 200 5.98 7.33 -16.56
N SER A 201 6.56 7.91 -17.61
CA SER A 201 5.80 8.72 -18.56
C SER A 201 4.76 7.85 -19.27
N LYS A 202 3.66 8.46 -19.72
CA LYS A 202 2.53 7.78 -20.40
C LYS A 202 2.95 6.87 -21.56
N ASP A 203 4.00 7.23 -22.29
CA ASP A 203 4.47 6.45 -23.44
C ASP A 203 5.24 5.16 -23.04
N MET A 204 5.46 4.94 -21.75
CA MET A 204 6.27 3.83 -21.21
C MET A 204 5.52 3.02 -20.13
N GLU A 205 4.18 3.09 -20.11
CA GLU A 205 3.35 2.38 -19.12
C GLU A 205 3.57 0.85 -19.13
N TYR A 206 4.01 0.29 -20.27
CA TYR A 206 4.33 -1.14 -20.37
C TYR A 206 5.40 -1.60 -19.36
N ILE A 207 6.33 -0.72 -18.94
CA ILE A 207 7.32 -1.05 -17.90
C ILE A 207 6.60 -1.37 -16.58
N LEU A 208 5.55 -0.62 -16.25
CA LEU A 208 4.77 -0.80 -15.04
C LEU A 208 3.88 -2.03 -15.12
N GLU A 209 3.32 -2.33 -16.29
CA GLU A 209 2.46 -3.50 -16.54
C GLU A 209 3.25 -4.82 -16.45
N GLN A 210 4.50 -4.82 -16.93
CA GLN A 210 5.37 -5.99 -16.89
C GLN A 210 6.04 -6.20 -15.53
N GLY A 211 5.89 -5.26 -14.59
CA GLY A 211 6.53 -5.36 -13.26
C GLY A 211 8.06 -5.43 -13.35
N LEU A 212 8.65 -4.74 -14.33
CA LEU A 212 10.09 -4.82 -14.55
C LEU A 212 10.84 -4.27 -13.33
N SER A 213 11.88 -4.99 -12.92
CA SER A 213 12.83 -4.58 -11.90
C SER A 213 14.24 -4.97 -12.33
N PHE A 214 15.24 -4.23 -11.83
CA PHE A 214 16.62 -4.65 -11.96
C PHE A 214 17.16 -5.11 -10.62
N THR A 215 17.57 -6.36 -10.56
CA THR A 215 18.32 -6.92 -9.44
C THR A 215 19.81 -6.93 -9.75
N ARG A 216 20.61 -6.82 -8.70
CA ARG A 216 22.05 -7.06 -8.79
C ARG A 216 22.27 -8.55 -9.08
N PRO A 217 23.28 -8.92 -9.88
CA PRO A 217 23.68 -10.32 -10.00
C PRO A 217 24.09 -10.84 -8.63
N VAL A 218 23.44 -11.91 -8.17
CA VAL A 218 23.87 -12.59 -6.94
C VAL A 218 25.17 -13.31 -7.27
N VAL A 219 26.27 -12.90 -6.65
CA VAL A 219 27.54 -13.61 -6.74
C VAL A 219 27.40 -14.82 -5.82
N SER A 220 27.17 -16.00 -6.39
CA SER A 220 27.17 -17.23 -5.60
C SER A 220 28.61 -17.57 -5.20
N GLU A 221 28.83 -18.06 -3.99
CA GLU A 221 30.17 -18.44 -3.50
C GLU A 221 30.85 -19.50 -4.39
N GLU A 222 30.07 -20.32 -5.10
CA GLU A 222 30.59 -21.34 -6.03
C GLU A 222 31.01 -20.76 -7.40
N GLU A 223 30.53 -19.58 -7.78
CA GLU A 223 30.84 -18.90 -9.05
C GLU A 223 31.93 -17.83 -8.94
N GLU A 224 32.64 -17.73 -7.80
CA GLU A 224 33.75 -16.78 -7.59
C GLU A 224 34.88 -16.84 -8.66
N ALA A 225 34.90 -17.89 -9.49
CA ALA A 225 35.85 -18.07 -10.58
C ALA A 225 35.44 -17.41 -11.92
N GLU A 226 34.18 -17.01 -12.13
CA GLU A 226 33.74 -16.30 -13.34
C GLU A 226 33.77 -14.78 -13.14
N GLU A 227 34.16 -14.02 -14.17
CA GLU A 227 34.15 -12.55 -14.11
C GLU A 227 32.72 -12.06 -13.78
N PRO A 228 32.55 -11.22 -12.75
CA PRO A 228 31.22 -10.82 -12.28
C PRO A 228 30.47 -10.13 -13.44
N LYS A 229 29.27 -10.63 -13.74
CA LYS A 229 28.41 -10.00 -14.74
C LYS A 229 28.20 -8.54 -14.35
N PRO A 230 28.44 -7.56 -15.24
CA PRO A 230 28.32 -6.17 -14.88
C PRO A 230 26.87 -5.84 -14.48
N SER A 231 26.69 -5.13 -13.37
CA SER A 231 25.41 -4.60 -12.93
C SER A 231 24.87 -3.59 -13.95
N ALA A 232 23.56 -3.37 -13.94
CA ALA A 232 22.92 -2.34 -14.74
C ALA A 232 23.54 -0.97 -14.42
N LEU A 233 23.73 -0.13 -15.44
CA LEU A 233 24.45 1.13 -15.31
C LEU A 233 23.90 2.07 -14.23
N ALA A 234 22.58 2.04 -13.97
CA ALA A 234 21.95 2.86 -12.93
C ALA A 234 22.47 2.55 -11.51
N PHE A 235 23.00 1.34 -11.26
CA PHE A 235 23.63 1.00 -9.98
C PHE A 235 24.95 1.74 -9.74
N ASP A 236 25.60 2.29 -10.78
CA ASP A 236 26.81 3.10 -10.62
C ASP A 236 26.57 4.31 -9.72
N ILE A 237 25.34 4.85 -9.68
CA ILE A 237 24.93 5.95 -8.80
C ILE A 237 25.01 5.54 -7.32
N LEU A 238 24.81 4.25 -7.02
CA LEU A 238 24.83 3.72 -5.65
C LEU A 238 26.20 3.16 -5.27
N ASP A 239 26.95 2.63 -6.24
CA ASP A 239 28.18 1.88 -6.00
C ASP A 239 29.45 2.75 -5.99
N LYS A 240 29.42 3.89 -6.67
CA LYS A 240 30.56 4.81 -6.76
C LYS A 240 30.33 6.00 -5.83
N GLU A 241 31.21 6.19 -4.86
CA GLU A 241 31.10 7.24 -3.84
C GLU A 241 30.87 8.65 -4.44
N ASP A 242 31.45 8.94 -5.60
CA ASP A 242 31.37 10.26 -6.27
C ASP A 242 30.38 10.32 -7.46
N ALA A 243 29.59 9.27 -7.71
CA ALA A 243 28.70 9.24 -8.88
C ALA A 243 27.33 9.88 -8.58
N ASP A 244 27.29 11.21 -8.62
CA ASP A 244 26.03 11.96 -8.50
C ASP A 244 25.14 11.89 -9.74
N GLU A 245 25.70 11.50 -10.89
CA GLU A 245 24.95 11.36 -12.13
C GLU A 245 25.55 10.34 -13.08
N VAL A 246 24.70 9.74 -13.90
CA VAL A 246 25.11 8.91 -15.04
C VAL A 246 24.65 9.62 -16.31
N ASP A 247 25.59 10.05 -17.15
CA ASP A 247 25.32 10.71 -18.43
C ASP A 247 25.96 9.95 -19.58
N ILE A 248 25.13 9.31 -20.39
CA ILE A 248 25.52 8.56 -21.57
C ILE A 248 24.94 9.24 -22.81
N PRO A 249 25.72 10.08 -23.52
CA PRO A 249 25.24 10.78 -24.71
C PRO A 249 24.85 9.86 -25.87
N ASN A 250 25.39 8.64 -25.91
CA ASN A 250 25.02 7.61 -26.87
C ASN A 250 25.12 6.21 -26.24
N VAL A 251 23.97 5.60 -25.98
CA VAL A 251 23.86 4.28 -25.32
C VAL A 251 24.56 3.15 -26.07
N LEU A 252 24.78 3.28 -27.39
CA LEU A 252 25.46 2.26 -28.18
C LEU A 252 26.94 2.09 -27.81
N TYR A 253 27.53 3.06 -27.10
CA TYR A 253 28.91 2.98 -26.66
C TYR A 253 29.07 2.36 -25.27
N GLU A 254 27.96 2.12 -24.55
CA GLU A 254 27.98 1.58 -23.20
C GLU A 254 27.33 0.18 -23.18
N PRO A 255 28.14 -0.90 -23.18
CA PRO A 255 27.61 -2.28 -23.23
C PRO A 255 26.81 -2.68 -22.00
N ARG A 256 26.92 -1.94 -20.88
CA ARG A 256 26.16 -2.21 -19.65
C ARG A 256 24.72 -1.68 -19.67
N VAL A 257 24.34 -0.93 -20.71
CA VAL A 257 22.95 -0.46 -20.87
C VAL A 257 22.04 -1.67 -21.11
N LYS A 258 21.07 -1.86 -20.21
CA LYS A 258 20.00 -2.86 -20.37
C LYS A 258 18.76 -2.20 -20.97
N TYR A 259 18.20 -2.81 -21.99
CA TYR A 259 16.96 -2.37 -22.65
C TYR A 259 15.78 -3.21 -22.14
N PHE A 260 14.69 -2.57 -21.73
CA PHE A 260 13.51 -3.25 -21.18
C PHE A 260 12.83 -4.22 -22.16
N ASP A 261 12.84 -3.90 -23.45
CA ASP A 261 12.27 -4.74 -24.51
C ASP A 261 13.29 -5.66 -25.18
N GLU A 262 14.47 -5.82 -24.55
CA GLU A 262 15.61 -6.60 -25.05
C GLU A 262 16.08 -6.20 -26.47
N PHE A 263 15.63 -5.04 -26.95
CA PHE A 263 15.92 -4.56 -28.29
C PHE A 263 16.86 -3.34 -28.22
N PRO A 264 18.06 -3.40 -28.83
CA PRO A 264 18.98 -2.28 -28.82
C PRO A 264 18.39 -1.02 -29.48
N LYS A 265 18.51 0.12 -28.79
CA LYS A 265 18.03 1.42 -29.26
C LYS A 265 19.16 2.44 -29.35
N VAL A 266 18.89 3.53 -30.08
CA VAL A 266 19.83 4.64 -30.27
C VAL A 266 19.28 5.90 -29.60
N GLY A 267 20.11 6.56 -28.79
CA GLY A 267 19.77 7.78 -28.09
C GLY A 267 20.72 8.02 -26.92
N ALA A 268 20.38 8.96 -26.06
CA ALA A 268 21.08 9.21 -24.80
C ALA A 268 20.31 8.65 -23.62
N PHE A 269 21.03 8.36 -22.54
CA PHE A 269 20.49 7.93 -21.25
C PHE A 269 21.11 8.82 -20.17
N PHE A 270 20.27 9.32 -19.27
CA PHE A 270 20.68 10.17 -18.16
C PHE A 270 19.93 9.74 -16.89
N ALA A 271 20.66 9.53 -15.80
CA ALA A 271 20.08 9.12 -14.54
C ALA A 271 20.64 9.92 -13.37
N LEU A 272 19.76 10.22 -12.41
CA LEU A 272 20.05 11.01 -11.22
C LEU A 272 19.40 10.40 -9.98
N PRO A 273 20.09 10.37 -8.83
CA PRO A 273 19.51 9.95 -7.56
C PRO A 273 18.57 11.03 -7.00
N ILE A 274 17.41 10.61 -6.50
CA ILE A 274 16.55 11.43 -5.65
C ILE A 274 17.03 11.21 -4.20
N LYS A 275 17.82 12.18 -3.70
CA LYS A 275 18.40 12.15 -2.35
C LYS A 275 17.55 12.96 -1.36
N THR A 276 17.47 12.51 -0.12
CA THR A 276 16.96 13.28 1.02
C THR A 276 18.06 14.21 1.57
N LYS A 277 17.71 15.10 2.50
CA LYS A 277 18.66 15.95 3.25
C LYS A 277 19.75 15.15 3.96
N THR A 278 19.47 13.90 4.34
CA THR A 278 20.43 13.01 5.02
C THR A 278 21.46 12.41 4.06
N GLY A 279 21.29 12.60 2.75
CA GLY A 279 22.10 11.96 1.71
C GLY A 279 21.62 10.57 1.30
N GLU A 280 20.54 10.05 1.91
CA GLU A 280 19.95 8.78 1.52
C GLU A 280 19.31 8.88 0.13
N VAL A 281 19.75 8.05 -0.80
CA VAL A 281 19.06 7.85 -2.08
C VAL A 281 17.79 7.03 -1.82
N LYS A 282 16.61 7.58 -2.14
CA LYS A 282 15.32 6.87 -2.03
C LYS A 282 14.85 6.30 -3.37
N ALA A 283 15.19 6.96 -4.47
CA ALA A 283 14.82 6.56 -5.81
C ALA A 283 15.85 7.05 -6.83
N ILE A 284 15.81 6.51 -8.05
CA ILE A 284 16.62 6.97 -9.17
C ILE A 284 15.68 7.40 -10.29
N LEU A 285 15.80 8.67 -10.70
CA LEU A 285 15.16 9.16 -11.90
C LEU A 285 16.01 8.80 -13.10
N CYS A 286 15.41 8.16 -14.09
CA CYS A 286 16.01 7.83 -15.36
C CYS A 286 15.25 8.54 -16.48
N THR A 287 15.98 9.16 -17.39
CA THR A 287 15.43 9.74 -18.60
C THR A 287 16.27 9.35 -19.81
N ASP A 288 15.61 9.14 -20.93
CA ASP A 288 16.30 8.79 -22.16
C ASP A 288 15.63 9.42 -23.38
N THR A 289 16.37 9.43 -24.47
CA THR A 289 15.89 9.91 -25.77
C THR A 289 15.85 8.78 -26.80
N LEU A 290 15.69 7.52 -26.37
CA LEU A 290 15.82 6.35 -27.23
C LEU A 290 14.78 6.33 -28.35
N ALA A 291 15.22 6.26 -29.61
CA ALA A 291 14.34 6.11 -30.76
C ALA A 291 13.68 4.71 -30.78
N PRO A 292 12.41 4.56 -31.18
CA PRO A 292 11.57 5.58 -31.84
C PRO A 292 10.74 6.46 -30.90
N THR A 293 10.64 6.14 -29.61
CA THR A 293 9.79 6.88 -28.66
C THR A 293 10.34 8.28 -28.37
N GLY A 294 11.66 8.40 -28.28
CA GLY A 294 12.41 9.65 -28.20
C GLY A 294 13.02 10.09 -29.53
N ASN A 295 13.74 11.21 -29.51
CA ASN A 295 14.30 11.84 -30.71
C ASN A 295 15.68 11.29 -31.15
N GLY A 296 16.28 10.36 -30.38
CA GLY A 296 17.59 9.76 -30.62
C GLY A 296 18.79 10.69 -30.43
N LYS A 297 18.60 11.91 -29.89
CA LYS A 297 19.65 12.93 -29.74
C LYS A 297 20.12 13.06 -28.30
N PRO A 298 21.38 13.48 -28.06
CA PRO A 298 21.85 13.84 -26.72
C PRO A 298 20.96 14.90 -26.06
N LEU A 299 20.81 14.80 -24.74
CA LEU A 299 20.14 15.80 -23.92
C LEU A 299 20.99 17.08 -23.87
N SER A 300 20.34 18.25 -23.97
CA SER A 300 21.02 19.54 -23.80
C SER A 300 21.32 19.82 -22.34
N GLU A 301 22.32 20.66 -22.08
CA GLU A 301 22.68 21.06 -20.70
C GLU A 301 21.52 21.79 -19.99
N ASP A 302 20.73 22.60 -20.70
CA ASP A 302 19.54 23.24 -20.14
C ASP A 302 18.49 22.21 -19.67
N THR A 303 18.34 21.11 -20.41
CA THR A 303 17.46 20.00 -20.03
C THR A 303 18.02 19.25 -18.83
N LYS A 304 19.31 18.92 -18.81
CA LYS A 304 19.96 18.28 -17.65
C LYS A 304 19.84 19.13 -16.39
N ALA A 305 20.06 20.45 -16.50
CA ALA A 305 19.91 21.39 -15.39
C ALA A 305 18.46 21.45 -14.87
N LEU A 306 17.46 21.38 -15.74
CA LEU A 306 16.05 21.26 -15.33
C LEU A 306 15.79 19.96 -14.59
N ILE A 307 16.31 18.83 -15.07
CA ILE A 307 16.13 17.53 -14.43
C ILE A 307 16.74 17.55 -13.02
N ARG A 308 17.97 18.07 -12.86
CA ARG A 308 18.61 18.24 -11.54
C ARG A 308 17.71 19.03 -10.59
N LYS A 309 17.21 20.20 -11.01
CA LYS A 309 16.28 21.01 -10.20
C LYS A 309 15.00 20.27 -9.80
N LEU A 310 14.43 19.46 -10.70
CA LEU A 310 13.23 18.67 -10.40
C LEU A 310 13.52 17.53 -9.41
N VAL A 311 14.68 16.88 -9.54
CA VAL A 311 15.15 15.84 -8.62
C VAL A 311 15.41 16.43 -7.23
N ASP A 312 16.08 17.58 -7.14
CA ASP A 312 16.32 18.29 -5.88
C ASP A 312 14.99 18.69 -5.20
N ALA A 313 14.02 19.19 -6.00
CA ALA A 313 12.70 19.53 -5.50
C ALA A 313 11.92 18.29 -5.01
N ALA A 314 12.11 17.13 -5.64
CA ALA A 314 11.52 15.88 -5.19
C ALA A 314 12.16 15.39 -3.88
N GLY A 315 13.48 15.51 -3.73
CA GLY A 315 14.19 15.25 -2.47
C GLY A 315 13.64 16.10 -1.33
N ALA A 316 13.53 17.42 -1.54
CA ALA A 316 12.97 18.34 -0.55
C ALA A 316 11.50 18.03 -0.19
N ALA A 317 10.71 17.54 -1.14
CA ALA A 317 9.32 17.11 -0.91
C ALA A 317 9.25 15.83 -0.06
N LEU A 318 10.18 14.89 -0.27
CA LEU A 318 10.32 13.69 0.58
C LEU A 318 10.74 14.07 2.00
N ASP A 319 11.70 14.98 2.17
CA ASP A 319 12.09 15.46 3.49
C ASP A 319 10.93 16.13 4.23
N SER A 320 10.15 16.97 3.51
CA SER A 320 8.97 17.63 4.08
C SER A 320 7.91 16.62 4.52
N THR A 321 7.83 15.48 3.82
CA THR A 321 6.95 14.36 4.15
C THR A 321 7.44 13.63 5.40
N GLU A 322 8.74 13.33 5.50
CA GLU A 322 9.33 12.72 6.69
C GLU A 322 9.18 13.62 7.92
N GLU A 323 9.44 14.92 7.79
CA GLU A 323 9.23 15.92 8.85
C GLU A 323 7.78 15.93 9.34
N TYR A 324 6.81 15.92 8.42
CA TYR A 324 5.38 15.86 8.77
C TYR A 324 5.03 14.63 9.61
N PHE A 325 5.53 13.45 9.23
CA PHE A 325 5.23 12.21 9.94
C PHE A 325 6.04 12.03 11.23
N SER A 326 7.24 12.59 11.32
CA SER A 326 8.06 12.58 12.54
C SER A 326 7.39 13.29 13.72
N GLY A 327 6.47 14.23 13.44
CA GLY A 327 5.69 14.93 14.47
C GLY A 327 4.53 14.13 15.05
N CYS A 328 4.25 12.92 14.56
CA CYS A 328 3.15 12.08 15.03
C CYS A 328 3.57 11.22 16.23
N ASP A 329 2.83 11.29 17.34
CA ASP A 329 3.06 10.43 18.50
C ASP A 329 2.46 9.03 18.27
N ALA A 330 3.32 8.13 17.77
CA ALA A 330 2.97 6.75 17.47
C ALA A 330 2.34 6.01 18.66
N LYS A 331 2.90 6.22 19.86
CA LYS A 331 2.48 5.53 21.09
C LYS A 331 1.12 6.02 21.55
N ALA A 332 0.88 7.33 21.51
CA ALA A 332 -0.43 7.89 21.83
C ALA A 332 -1.51 7.41 20.86
N THR A 333 -1.23 7.41 19.55
CA THR A 333 -2.16 6.91 18.53
C THR A 333 -2.49 5.44 18.74
N ALA A 334 -1.47 4.60 18.95
CA ALA A 334 -1.65 3.18 19.20
C ALA A 334 -2.45 2.90 20.48
N LYS A 335 -2.16 3.64 21.56
CA LYS A 335 -2.92 3.54 22.82
C LYS A 335 -4.39 3.87 22.60
N ALA A 336 -4.69 4.98 21.93
CA ALA A 336 -6.06 5.40 21.65
C ALA A 336 -6.82 4.35 20.82
N ILE A 337 -6.18 3.74 19.83
CA ILE A 337 -6.79 2.69 18.99
C ILE A 337 -7.02 1.41 19.78
N LYS A 338 -6.06 0.99 20.60
CA LYS A 338 -6.20 -0.17 21.48
C LYS A 338 -7.36 0.03 22.45
N GLU A 339 -7.47 1.21 23.06
CA GLU A 339 -8.58 1.57 23.96
C GLU A 339 -9.93 1.57 23.23
N GLU A 340 -10.00 2.14 22.01
CA GLU A 340 -11.22 2.15 21.20
C GLU A 340 -11.67 0.74 20.80
N ILE A 341 -10.73 -0.11 20.40
CA ILE A 341 -11.01 -1.52 20.11
C ILE A 341 -11.50 -2.22 21.38
N ASN A 342 -10.78 -2.13 22.50
CA ASN A 342 -11.18 -2.78 23.75
C ASN A 342 -12.56 -2.31 24.24
N LEU A 343 -12.87 -1.02 24.09
CA LEU A 343 -14.17 -0.46 24.42
C LEU A 343 -15.27 -1.03 23.53
N ALA A 344 -15.05 -1.13 22.21
CA ALA A 344 -16.01 -1.70 21.26
C ALA A 344 -16.24 -3.20 21.49
N LEU A 345 -15.19 -3.93 21.91
CA LEU A 345 -15.26 -5.33 22.30
C LEU A 345 -15.96 -5.52 23.66
N GLY A 346 -16.14 -4.45 24.43
CA GLY A 346 -16.91 -4.42 25.66
C GLY A 346 -16.19 -5.07 26.83
N ASN A 347 -14.94 -4.66 27.12
CA ASN A 347 -14.14 -4.88 28.34
C ASN A 347 -14.16 -6.25 29.04
N LYS A 348 -14.77 -7.29 28.47
CA LYS A 348 -14.65 -8.66 28.94
C LYS A 348 -13.57 -9.31 28.08
N PRO A 349 -12.28 -9.27 28.48
CA PRO A 349 -11.27 -10.09 27.81
C PRO A 349 -11.81 -11.51 27.76
N ALA A 350 -11.76 -12.13 26.59
CA ALA A 350 -12.26 -13.50 26.42
C ALA A 350 -11.54 -14.50 27.35
N GLY A 351 -10.39 -14.12 27.92
CA GLY A 351 -9.65 -14.92 28.91
C GLY A 351 -10.36 -15.14 30.25
N GLU A 352 -11.34 -14.32 30.65
CA GLU A 352 -12.15 -14.61 31.86
C GLU A 352 -13.48 -15.31 31.54
N ALA A 353 -13.85 -15.40 30.27
CA ALA A 353 -15.01 -16.16 29.82
C ALA A 353 -14.54 -17.53 29.30
N GLY A 354 -13.94 -18.32 30.19
CA GLY A 354 -13.68 -19.74 29.98
C GLY A 354 -12.54 -20.01 28.99
N GLU A 355 -11.31 -19.82 29.44
CA GLU A 355 -10.31 -20.81 29.10
C GLU A 355 -10.83 -22.15 29.63
N ILE A 356 -11.24 -23.04 28.73
CA ILE A 356 -11.27 -24.47 29.04
C ILE A 356 -9.81 -24.77 29.26
N ASP A 357 -9.36 -24.81 30.51
CA ASP A 357 -8.03 -25.30 30.80
C ASP A 357 -7.90 -26.71 30.19
N ALA A 358 -6.69 -27.20 29.99
CA ALA A 358 -6.48 -28.55 29.48
C ALA A 358 -7.10 -29.67 30.37
N SER A 359 -7.77 -29.33 31.49
CA SER A 359 -8.52 -30.23 32.38
C SER A 359 -10.02 -30.32 32.08
N GLY A 360 -10.59 -29.44 31.23
CA GLY A 360 -11.96 -29.59 30.75
C GLY A 360 -13.07 -29.15 31.71
N GLU A 361 -12.77 -28.40 32.77
CA GLU A 361 -13.79 -27.92 33.71
C GLU A 361 -14.46 -26.62 33.22
N VAL A 362 -15.75 -26.72 32.88
CA VAL A 362 -16.61 -25.57 32.53
C VAL A 362 -16.98 -24.81 33.80
N SER A 363 -16.96 -23.47 33.76
CA SER A 363 -17.31 -22.65 34.93
C SER A 363 -18.73 -22.96 35.46
N ALA A 364 -18.87 -22.97 36.78
CA ALA A 364 -20.09 -23.38 37.48
C ALA A 364 -21.34 -22.53 37.15
N GLU A 365 -21.16 -21.30 36.64
CA GLU A 365 -22.27 -20.46 36.19
C GLU A 365 -22.85 -20.90 34.84
N LEU A 366 -22.04 -21.46 33.92
CA LEU A 366 -22.54 -22.05 32.67
C LEU A 366 -23.09 -23.46 32.87
N ALA A 367 -22.58 -24.19 33.86
CA ALA A 367 -23.04 -25.55 34.18
C ALA A 367 -24.44 -25.59 34.82
N ALA A 368 -24.95 -24.47 35.36
CA ALA A 368 -26.22 -24.43 36.08
C ALA A 368 -27.46 -24.26 35.18
N GLU A 369 -27.32 -23.87 33.90
CA GLU A 369 -28.46 -23.58 33.00
C GLU A 369 -28.60 -24.54 31.81
N VAL A 370 -27.74 -25.55 31.62
CA VAL A 370 -27.74 -26.37 30.39
C VAL A 370 -27.66 -27.87 30.71
N GLU A 371 -28.63 -28.65 30.21
CA GLU A 371 -28.64 -30.12 30.32
C GLU A 371 -27.39 -30.77 29.70
N GLU A 372 -26.86 -31.76 30.43
CA GLU A 372 -25.50 -32.30 30.45
C GLU A 372 -24.98 -33.00 29.17
N GLY A 373 -25.64 -32.85 28.01
CA GLY A 373 -25.31 -33.60 26.77
C GLY A 373 -24.98 -32.78 25.51
N ALA A 374 -25.27 -31.47 25.47
CA ALA A 374 -25.21 -30.65 24.25
C ALA A 374 -24.28 -29.40 24.36
N VAL A 375 -23.35 -29.41 25.32
CA VAL A 375 -22.69 -28.19 25.83
C VAL A 375 -21.55 -27.68 24.94
N LEU A 376 -20.64 -28.56 24.49
CA LEU A 376 -19.44 -28.17 23.73
C LEU A 376 -19.68 -27.46 22.37
N PRO A 377 -20.64 -27.89 21.53
CA PRO A 377 -20.87 -27.30 20.20
C PRO A 377 -21.52 -25.93 20.32
N THR A 378 -22.44 -25.81 21.27
CA THR A 378 -23.12 -24.55 21.57
C THR A 378 -22.11 -23.50 22.00
N ILE A 379 -21.08 -23.89 22.76
CA ILE A 379 -19.95 -23.02 23.13
C ILE A 379 -19.12 -22.64 21.91
N ALA A 380 -18.67 -23.60 21.10
CA ALA A 380 -17.85 -23.31 19.91
C ALA A 380 -18.56 -22.39 18.90
N ILE A 381 -19.85 -22.62 18.65
CA ILE A 381 -20.69 -21.78 17.79
C ILE A 381 -20.82 -20.37 18.36
N THR A 382 -21.04 -20.25 19.67
CA THR A 382 -21.19 -18.95 20.34
C THR A 382 -19.86 -18.19 20.32
N THR A 383 -18.74 -18.87 20.57
CA THR A 383 -17.39 -18.31 20.48
C THR A 383 -17.05 -17.86 19.06
N ALA A 384 -17.37 -18.66 18.03
CA ALA A 384 -17.20 -18.28 16.62
C ALA A 384 -17.99 -17.02 16.27
N LYS A 385 -19.26 -16.95 16.69
CA LYS A 385 -20.11 -15.77 16.48
C LYS A 385 -19.58 -14.54 17.20
N ASN A 386 -19.03 -14.71 18.40
CA ASN A 386 -18.41 -13.63 19.16
C ASN A 386 -17.18 -13.10 18.42
N HIS A 387 -16.23 -13.94 18.04
CA HIS A 387 -15.04 -13.53 17.28
C HIS A 387 -15.41 -12.89 15.93
N ALA A 388 -16.37 -13.44 15.20
CA ALA A 388 -16.91 -12.83 13.98
C ALA A 388 -17.49 -11.43 14.23
N THR A 389 -18.20 -11.23 15.34
CA THR A 389 -18.76 -9.92 15.70
C THR A 389 -17.66 -8.94 16.08
N ARG A 390 -16.64 -9.39 16.81
CA ARG A 390 -15.47 -8.60 17.19
C ARG A 390 -14.66 -8.17 15.98
N GLN A 391 -14.39 -9.10 15.08
CA GLN A 391 -13.74 -8.89 13.79
C GLN A 391 -14.44 -7.79 12.98
N LYS A 392 -15.77 -7.84 12.85
CA LYS A 392 -16.56 -6.78 12.18
C LYS A 392 -16.42 -5.41 12.85
N LYS A 393 -16.48 -5.35 14.18
CA LYS A 393 -16.29 -4.09 14.92
C LYS A 393 -14.89 -3.49 14.71
N ILE A 394 -13.85 -4.32 14.68
CA ILE A 394 -12.49 -3.86 14.39
C ILE A 394 -12.41 -3.34 12.94
N CYS A 395 -13.02 -4.02 11.97
CA CYS A 395 -13.14 -3.51 10.59
C CYS A 395 -13.84 -2.16 10.52
N GLU A 396 -14.91 -1.95 11.30
CA GLU A 396 -15.62 -0.66 11.36
C GLU A 396 -14.74 0.46 11.93
N ILE A 397 -13.96 0.19 12.98
CA ILE A 397 -13.00 1.14 13.57
C ILE A 397 -11.92 1.53 12.56
N ILE A 398 -11.33 0.54 11.87
CA ILE A 398 -10.33 0.80 10.83
C ILE A 398 -10.96 1.59 9.68
N SER A 399 -12.18 1.23 9.26
CA SER A 399 -12.90 1.91 8.19
C SER A 399 -13.21 3.37 8.54
N ALA A 400 -13.52 3.67 9.81
CA ALA A 400 -13.73 5.03 10.29
C ALA A 400 -12.46 5.90 10.22
N LYS A 401 -11.27 5.27 10.19
CA LYS A 401 -9.96 5.91 10.07
C LYS A 401 -9.27 5.61 8.74
N LEU A 402 -10.03 5.16 7.73
CA LEU A 402 -9.48 4.68 6.47
C LEU A 402 -8.61 5.73 5.77
N ASP A 403 -9.01 7.00 5.78
CA ASP A 403 -8.24 8.07 5.12
C ASP A 403 -6.81 8.19 5.70
N LYS A 404 -6.69 8.12 7.04
CA LYS A 404 -5.39 8.13 7.73
C LYS A 404 -4.61 6.84 7.52
N ALA A 405 -5.30 5.70 7.48
CA ALA A 405 -4.67 4.42 7.20
C ALA A 405 -4.11 4.35 5.78
N VAL A 406 -4.84 4.89 4.81
CA VAL A 406 -4.38 5.04 3.42
C VAL A 406 -3.19 5.99 3.35
N GLU A 407 -3.20 7.07 4.12
CA GLU A 407 -2.05 7.98 4.24
C GLU A 407 -0.81 7.27 4.80
N ASP A 408 -0.96 6.48 5.88
CA ASP A 408 0.12 5.66 6.46
C ASP A 408 0.65 4.62 5.47
N VAL A 409 -0.22 3.94 4.72
CA VAL A 409 0.22 2.97 3.69
C VAL A 409 0.91 3.67 2.52
N LYS A 410 0.41 4.84 2.11
CA LYS A 410 0.93 5.53 0.93
C LYS A 410 2.18 6.34 1.17
N ARG A 411 2.51 6.73 2.41
CA ARG A 411 3.77 7.46 2.69
C ARG A 411 5.02 6.61 2.43
N TYR A 412 4.89 5.29 2.49
CA TYR A 412 6.00 4.36 2.37
C TYR A 412 6.30 4.01 0.93
N ALA A 413 7.48 4.38 0.46
CA ALA A 413 8.01 3.91 -0.82
C ALA A 413 8.31 2.40 -0.78
N ASN A 414 8.92 1.92 0.30
CA ASN A 414 9.26 0.52 0.55
C ASN A 414 8.33 -0.11 1.58
N ALA A 415 8.13 -1.42 1.54
CA ALA A 415 7.25 -2.10 2.47
C ALA A 415 7.71 -1.91 3.93
N PRO A 416 6.86 -1.35 4.81
CA PRO A 416 7.06 -1.49 6.25
C PRO A 416 6.91 -2.97 6.59
N THR A 417 8.01 -3.63 6.96
CA THR A 417 8.12 -5.08 7.00
C THR A 417 7.01 -5.76 7.79
N GLN A 418 6.69 -5.26 8.98
CA GLN A 418 5.74 -5.92 9.87
C GLN A 418 4.31 -5.66 9.44
N THR A 419 4.00 -4.41 9.11
CA THR A 419 2.67 -4.00 8.65
C THR A 419 2.34 -4.66 7.32
N PHE A 420 3.30 -4.77 6.41
CA PHE A 420 3.15 -5.50 5.15
C PHE A 420 2.79 -6.97 5.38
N GLY A 421 3.53 -7.67 6.26
CA GLY A 421 3.24 -9.08 6.59
C GLY A 421 1.83 -9.30 7.16
N VAL A 422 1.37 -8.40 8.04
CA VAL A 422 0.00 -8.45 8.61
C VAL A 422 -1.06 -8.18 7.55
N LEU A 423 -0.88 -7.17 6.69
CA LEU A 423 -1.81 -6.86 5.62
C LEU A 423 -1.85 -7.98 4.55
N LYS A 424 -0.69 -8.56 4.23
CA LYS A 424 -0.56 -9.72 3.33
C LYS A 424 -1.36 -10.91 3.86
N ALA A 425 -1.22 -11.21 5.15
CA ALA A 425 -2.00 -12.26 5.81
C ALA A 425 -3.52 -12.01 5.72
N LEU A 426 -3.97 -10.77 5.93
CA LEU A 426 -5.40 -10.42 5.78
C LEU A 426 -5.89 -10.58 4.33
N MET A 427 -5.08 -10.19 3.33
CA MET A 427 -5.42 -10.35 1.92
C MET A 427 -5.52 -11.83 1.52
N ILE A 428 -4.59 -12.67 1.99
CA ILE A 428 -4.64 -14.13 1.78
C ILE A 428 -5.94 -14.72 2.35
N LEU A 429 -6.29 -14.38 3.60
CA LEU A 429 -7.52 -14.87 4.23
C LEU A 429 -8.79 -14.35 3.57
N ALA A 430 -8.75 -13.16 2.96
CA ALA A 430 -9.84 -12.58 2.19
C ALA A 430 -9.97 -13.14 0.76
N GLY A 431 -9.08 -14.07 0.36
CA GLY A 431 -9.11 -14.72 -0.94
C GLY A 431 -8.69 -13.80 -2.09
N TYR A 432 -7.76 -12.88 -1.84
CA TYR A 432 -7.08 -12.15 -2.91
C TYR A 432 -6.14 -13.08 -3.69
N GLU A 433 -5.91 -12.75 -4.95
CA GLU A 433 -4.94 -13.45 -5.80
C GLU A 433 -3.51 -12.98 -5.47
N GLU A 434 -2.51 -13.83 -5.70
CA GLU A 434 -1.11 -13.56 -5.34
C GLU A 434 -0.55 -12.30 -6.02
N ASP A 435 -0.98 -11.98 -7.24
CA ASP A 435 -0.58 -10.77 -7.96
C ASP A 435 -1.05 -9.47 -7.28
N GLU A 436 -2.10 -9.53 -6.47
CA GLU A 436 -2.66 -8.37 -5.76
C GLU A 436 -1.87 -8.02 -4.47
N TYR A 437 -1.10 -8.95 -3.91
CA TYR A 437 -0.37 -8.76 -2.64
C TYR A 437 1.10 -9.20 -2.66
N SER A 438 1.58 -9.80 -3.75
CA SER A 438 2.97 -10.32 -3.88
C SER A 438 4.05 -9.25 -3.77
N THR A 439 3.70 -7.99 -4.00
CA THR A 439 4.64 -6.87 -3.86
C THR A 439 3.98 -5.74 -3.08
N TRP A 440 4.80 -4.95 -2.39
CA TRP A 440 4.32 -3.75 -1.71
C TRP A 440 3.53 -2.81 -2.64
N ARG A 441 3.99 -2.67 -3.89
CA ARG A 441 3.30 -1.84 -4.90
C ARG A 441 1.89 -2.34 -5.20
N ALA A 442 1.69 -3.66 -5.35
CA ALA A 442 0.37 -4.24 -5.56
C ALA A 442 -0.54 -4.01 -4.36
N MET A 443 0.00 -4.25 -3.15
CA MET A 443 -0.73 -4.04 -1.91
C MET A 443 -1.18 -2.58 -1.73
N ARG A 444 -0.30 -1.60 -1.97
CA ARG A 444 -0.66 -0.17 -1.88
C ARG A 444 -1.79 0.22 -2.82
N LYS A 445 -1.89 -0.45 -3.98
CA LYS A 445 -2.97 -0.22 -4.95
C LYS A 445 -4.28 -0.89 -4.51
N ALA A 446 -4.20 -2.10 -3.94
CA ALA A 446 -5.35 -2.87 -3.49
C ALA A 446 -5.90 -2.39 -2.13
N PHE A 447 -5.08 -1.75 -1.31
CA PHE A 447 -5.46 -1.28 0.02
C PHE A 447 -6.50 -0.17 -0.06
N GLY A 448 -7.66 -0.41 0.54
CA GLY A 448 -8.78 0.52 0.55
C GLY A 448 -10.00 -0.09 1.23
N LYS A 449 -11.16 0.54 1.02
CA LYS A 449 -12.43 0.07 1.59
C LYS A 449 -12.79 -1.35 1.14
N ASP A 450 -12.52 -1.68 -0.12
CA ASP A 450 -12.84 -2.97 -0.71
C ASP A 450 -12.16 -4.14 0.04
N LEU A 451 -10.91 -3.94 0.51
CA LEU A 451 -10.21 -4.91 1.36
C LEU A 451 -10.93 -5.11 2.68
N LEU A 452 -11.31 -4.03 3.36
CA LEU A 452 -12.00 -4.11 4.65
C LEU A 452 -13.39 -4.74 4.51
N ASP A 453 -14.11 -4.40 3.43
CA ASP A 453 -15.41 -4.99 3.12
C ASP A 453 -15.27 -6.50 2.86
N LYS A 454 -14.28 -6.94 2.07
CA LYS A 454 -14.00 -8.37 1.86
C LYS A 454 -13.61 -9.08 3.16
N VAL A 455 -12.71 -8.48 3.97
CA VAL A 455 -12.28 -9.06 5.25
C VAL A 455 -13.47 -9.19 6.21
N SER A 456 -14.33 -8.18 6.31
CA SER A 456 -15.55 -8.21 7.14
C SER A 456 -16.59 -9.25 6.67
N GLY A 457 -16.52 -9.64 5.39
CA GLY A 457 -17.41 -10.57 4.72
C GLY A 457 -16.83 -11.98 4.54
N ILE A 458 -15.67 -12.30 5.13
CA ILE A 458 -15.05 -13.62 5.02
C ILE A 458 -16.05 -14.69 5.51
N ASP A 459 -16.29 -15.69 4.66
CA ASP A 459 -16.88 -16.94 5.10
C ASP A 459 -15.79 -17.78 5.76
N PHE A 460 -15.74 -17.74 7.10
CA PHE A 460 -14.73 -18.47 7.88
C PHE A 460 -14.70 -19.97 7.59
N GLY A 461 -15.78 -20.54 7.06
CA GLY A 461 -15.84 -21.95 6.71
C GLY A 461 -15.19 -22.28 5.36
N SER A 462 -15.00 -21.31 4.47
CA SER A 462 -14.44 -21.53 3.14
C SER A 462 -12.92 -21.33 3.09
N VAL A 463 -12.32 -20.81 4.17
CA VAL A 463 -10.87 -20.61 4.28
C VAL A 463 -10.16 -21.96 4.25
N THR A 464 -9.22 -22.12 3.32
CA THR A 464 -8.42 -23.34 3.19
C THR A 464 -7.32 -23.38 4.25
N VAL A 465 -6.85 -24.59 4.59
CA VAL A 465 -5.73 -24.79 5.51
C VAL A 465 -4.45 -24.14 4.96
N ASP A 466 -4.25 -24.18 3.65
CA ASP A 466 -3.11 -23.57 2.98
C ASP A 466 -3.13 -22.04 3.12
N ALA A 467 -4.28 -21.40 2.88
CA ALA A 467 -4.44 -19.96 3.07
C ALA A 467 -4.21 -19.55 4.52
N TYR A 468 -4.71 -20.34 5.48
CA TYR A 468 -4.48 -20.11 6.91
C TYR A 468 -2.99 -20.23 7.28
N THR A 469 -2.31 -21.24 6.75
CA THR A 469 -0.89 -21.51 7.01
C THR A 469 0.00 -20.43 6.40
N ALA A 470 -0.27 -20.03 5.16
CA ALA A 470 0.41 -18.92 4.50
C ALA A 470 0.21 -17.60 5.27
N ALA A 471 -1.03 -17.28 5.67
CA ALA A 471 -1.33 -16.10 6.49
C ALA A 471 -0.64 -16.14 7.86
N ARG A 472 -0.38 -17.33 8.43
CA ARG A 472 0.42 -17.47 9.66
C ARG A 472 1.90 -17.15 9.38
N ALA A 473 2.48 -17.70 8.31
CA ALA A 473 3.87 -17.46 7.92
C ALA A 473 4.20 -15.97 7.80
N CYS A 474 3.34 -15.20 7.12
CA CYS A 474 3.53 -13.77 6.90
C CYS A 474 3.57 -12.93 8.20
N THR A 475 3.04 -13.44 9.32
CA THR A 475 2.95 -12.68 10.58
C THR A 475 3.98 -13.08 11.64
N LYS A 476 4.82 -14.07 11.35
CA LYS A 476 5.77 -14.64 12.31
C LYS A 476 6.76 -13.60 12.87
N LEU A 477 7.17 -12.66 12.03
CA LEU A 477 8.14 -11.63 12.42
C LEU A 477 7.50 -10.42 13.12
N SER A 478 6.17 -10.33 13.18
CA SER A 478 5.47 -9.12 13.63
C SER A 478 5.47 -8.91 15.14
N SER A 479 6.30 -7.98 15.61
CA SER A 479 6.23 -7.48 17.00
C SER A 479 5.16 -6.39 17.12
N ARG A 480 4.55 -6.24 18.30
CA ARG A 480 3.56 -5.17 18.53
C ARG A 480 4.22 -3.79 18.55
N GLU A 481 5.45 -3.68 19.03
CA GLU A 481 6.19 -2.43 19.14
C GLU A 481 6.57 -1.87 17.76
N ASP A 482 7.05 -2.73 16.86
CA ASP A 482 7.42 -2.33 15.50
C ASP A 482 6.17 -1.89 14.70
N LEU A 483 5.04 -2.59 14.85
CA LEU A 483 3.79 -2.21 14.18
C LEU A 483 3.29 -0.82 14.62
N ILE A 484 3.53 -0.45 15.87
CA ILE A 484 3.22 0.88 16.40
C ILE A 484 4.14 1.92 15.77
N ALA A 485 5.44 1.64 15.71
CA ALA A 485 6.42 2.54 15.10
C ALA A 485 6.19 2.75 13.59
N GLU A 486 5.80 1.70 12.87
CA GLU A 486 5.54 1.75 11.43
C GLU A 486 4.26 2.51 11.06
N THR A 487 3.25 2.62 11.92
CA THR A 487 1.97 3.27 11.58
C THR A 487 1.53 4.31 12.61
N PRO A 488 2.28 5.40 12.80
CA PRO A 488 2.11 6.36 13.86
C PRO A 488 0.90 7.30 13.67
N VAL A 489 0.38 7.45 12.45
CA VAL A 489 -0.73 8.39 12.15
C VAL A 489 -2.07 7.74 12.41
N SER A 490 -2.21 6.47 12.02
CA SER A 490 -3.47 5.76 12.05
C SER A 490 -3.47 4.52 12.93
N GLY A 491 -2.32 4.08 13.46
CA GLY A 491 -2.14 2.82 14.19
C GLY A 491 -2.63 1.58 13.43
N LEU A 492 -2.56 1.63 12.10
CA LEU A 492 -3.10 0.58 11.23
C LEU A 492 -2.45 -0.77 11.51
N GLY A 493 -1.12 -0.82 11.69
CA GLY A 493 -0.39 -2.08 11.90
C GLY A 493 -0.91 -2.84 13.11
N LEU A 494 -1.11 -2.14 14.24
CA LEU A 494 -1.66 -2.74 15.46
C LEU A 494 -3.12 -3.16 15.27
N ALA A 495 -3.96 -2.30 14.71
CA ALA A 495 -5.37 -2.60 14.48
C ALA A 495 -5.57 -3.79 13.53
N ALA A 496 -4.77 -3.85 12.46
CA ALA A 496 -4.77 -4.94 11.49
C ALA A 496 -4.29 -6.25 12.13
N LYS A 497 -3.32 -6.19 13.04
CA LYS A 497 -2.89 -7.39 13.80
C LYS A 497 -4.00 -7.92 14.70
N MET A 498 -4.67 -7.04 15.44
CA MET A 498 -5.82 -7.44 16.27
C MET A 498 -6.97 -7.99 15.42
N LEU A 499 -7.22 -7.39 14.26
CA LEU A 499 -8.21 -7.89 13.29
C LEU A 499 -7.85 -9.29 12.81
N LEU A 500 -6.57 -9.53 12.49
CA LEU A 500 -6.08 -10.82 12.05
C LEU A 500 -6.19 -11.89 13.14
N GLU A 501 -5.86 -11.55 14.39
CA GLU A 501 -5.99 -12.44 15.55
C GLU A 501 -7.45 -12.89 15.74
N GLU A 502 -8.41 -11.95 15.74
CA GLU A 502 -9.84 -12.25 15.83
C GLU A 502 -10.35 -13.06 14.61
N THR A 503 -9.85 -12.75 13.41
CA THR A 503 -10.16 -13.52 12.20
C THR A 503 -9.66 -14.97 12.31
N LYS A 504 -8.43 -15.18 12.79
CA LYS A 504 -7.86 -16.51 13.01
C LYS A 504 -8.67 -17.32 14.04
N LEU A 505 -9.12 -16.68 15.13
CA LEU A 505 -9.94 -17.32 16.15
C LEU A 505 -11.34 -17.69 15.61
N ALA A 506 -11.96 -16.82 14.81
CA ALA A 506 -13.22 -17.11 14.14
C ALA A 506 -13.11 -18.31 13.18
N ILE A 507 -12.03 -18.40 12.40
CA ILE A 507 -11.75 -19.54 11.51
C ILE A 507 -11.60 -20.83 12.32
N LYS A 508 -10.77 -20.84 13.37
CA LYS A 508 -10.60 -22.02 14.23
C LYS A 508 -11.93 -22.50 14.81
N ALA A 509 -12.72 -21.59 15.37
CA ALA A 509 -14.01 -21.93 15.97
C ALA A 509 -15.00 -22.47 14.92
N LYS A 510 -14.98 -21.95 13.68
CA LYS A 510 -15.81 -22.45 12.57
C LYS A 510 -15.38 -23.84 12.10
N ILE A 511 -14.08 -24.14 12.10
CA ILE A 511 -13.57 -25.48 11.81
C ILE A 511 -14.06 -26.48 12.85
N VAL A 512 -14.00 -26.12 14.14
CA VAL A 512 -14.53 -26.96 15.23
C VAL A 512 -16.04 -27.22 15.06
N GLU A 513 -16.82 -26.19 14.72
CA GLU A 513 -18.25 -26.32 14.41
C GLU A 513 -18.47 -27.34 13.27
N LYS A 514 -17.74 -27.22 12.16
CA LYS A 514 -17.86 -28.16 11.02
C LYS A 514 -17.49 -29.59 11.39
N ILE A 515 -16.42 -29.79 12.15
CA ILE A 515 -16.00 -31.12 12.61
C ILE A 515 -17.08 -31.74 13.48
N TYR A 516 -17.70 -30.94 14.36
CA TYR A 516 -18.80 -31.41 15.20
C TYR A 516 -20.05 -31.77 14.39
N ASP A 517 -20.46 -30.90 13.45
CA ASP A 517 -21.61 -31.18 12.57
C ASP A 517 -21.40 -32.48 11.80
N LEU A 518 -20.20 -32.70 11.27
CA LEU A 518 -19.83 -33.94 10.59
C LEU A 518 -19.84 -35.16 11.51
N ALA A 519 -19.38 -35.01 12.75
CA ALA A 519 -19.37 -36.10 13.74
C ALA A 519 -20.78 -36.47 14.25
N THR A 520 -21.75 -35.56 14.13
CA THR A 520 -23.14 -35.76 14.59
C THR A 520 -24.14 -36.02 13.47
N CYS A 521 -23.71 -35.97 12.20
CA CYS A 521 -24.53 -36.34 11.05
C CYS A 521 -24.84 -37.86 11.03
N PRO A 522 -26.11 -38.27 10.75
CA PRO A 522 -26.47 -39.67 10.58
C PRO A 522 -25.67 -40.36 9.47
N HIS A 523 -25.35 -41.63 9.67
CA HIS A 523 -24.39 -42.47 8.91
C HIS A 523 -24.46 -42.46 7.37
N GLU A 524 -25.54 -41.99 6.75
CA GLU A 524 -25.65 -41.87 5.28
C GLU A 524 -24.80 -40.73 4.69
N ASP A 525 -24.48 -39.69 5.49
CA ASP A 525 -23.57 -38.60 5.11
C ASP A 525 -22.11 -38.84 5.57
N ALA A 526 -21.85 -39.90 6.35
CA ALA A 526 -20.51 -40.25 6.83
C ALA A 526 -19.52 -40.61 5.70
N ILE A 527 -20.03 -40.94 4.50
CA ILE A 527 -19.22 -41.16 3.29
C ILE A 527 -18.50 -39.87 2.88
N ASN A 528 -19.10 -38.69 3.12
CA ASN A 528 -18.45 -37.40 2.88
C ASN A 528 -17.43 -37.03 3.97
N PHE A 529 -17.50 -37.65 5.16
CA PHE A 529 -16.49 -37.43 6.20
C PHE A 529 -15.13 -38.03 5.80
N GLU A 530 -15.13 -39.22 5.20
CA GLU A 530 -13.91 -39.83 4.67
C GLU A 530 -13.32 -39.03 3.50
N GLU A 531 -14.15 -38.49 2.60
CA GLU A 531 -13.70 -37.57 1.54
C GLU A 531 -13.19 -36.21 2.09
N PHE A 532 -13.87 -35.66 3.09
CA PHE A 532 -13.45 -34.43 3.78
C PHE A 532 -12.12 -34.62 4.50
N VAL A 533 -11.98 -35.69 5.29
CA VAL A 533 -10.72 -36.08 5.95
C VAL A 533 -9.65 -36.43 4.92
N ALA A 534 -10.03 -37.00 3.77
CA ALA A 534 -9.12 -37.26 2.67
C ALA A 534 -8.61 -35.98 1.97
N GLY A 535 -9.28 -34.84 2.12
CA GLY A 535 -8.81 -33.53 1.66
C GLY A 535 -7.91 -32.79 2.66
N ILE A 536 -7.78 -33.29 3.89
CA ILE A 536 -6.98 -32.64 4.94
C ILE A 536 -5.50 -33.06 4.83
N PRO A 537 -4.55 -32.10 4.80
CA PRO A 537 -3.12 -32.40 4.80
C PRO A 537 -2.67 -32.98 6.15
N GLY A 538 -1.95 -34.10 6.10
CA GLY A 538 -1.41 -34.82 7.26
C GLY A 538 -0.64 -36.06 6.82
N THR A 539 0.22 -36.61 7.69
CA THR A 539 0.90 -37.87 7.38
C THR A 539 -0.12 -39.00 7.37
N ARG A 540 -0.03 -39.87 6.35
CA ARG A 540 -0.88 -41.06 6.22
C ARG A 540 -0.03 -42.30 6.29
N ASP A 541 -0.55 -43.34 6.93
CA ASP A 541 0.08 -44.65 6.87
C ASP A 541 -0.05 -45.28 5.46
N GLU A 542 0.58 -46.44 5.30
CA GLU A 542 0.51 -47.23 4.06
C GLU A 542 -0.92 -47.67 3.69
N ALA A 543 -1.89 -47.58 4.63
CA ALA A 543 -3.30 -47.86 4.40
C ALA A 543 -4.12 -46.61 4.00
N GLY A 544 -3.48 -45.43 3.95
CA GLY A 544 -4.13 -44.17 3.62
C GLY A 544 -4.90 -43.53 4.77
N GLN A 545 -4.78 -44.04 6.01
CA GLN A 545 -5.38 -43.43 7.19
C GLN A 545 -4.50 -42.28 7.70
N LEU A 546 -5.13 -41.16 8.04
CA LEU A 546 -4.44 -39.99 8.61
C LEU A 546 -3.87 -40.36 10.00
N THR A 547 -2.55 -40.48 10.09
CA THR A 547 -1.83 -40.86 11.32
C THR A 547 -1.41 -39.68 12.15
N SER A 548 -1.19 -38.52 11.54
CA SER A 548 -0.98 -37.27 12.27
C SER A 548 -1.53 -36.07 11.50
N MET A 549 -2.14 -35.16 12.26
CA MET A 549 -2.57 -33.82 11.87
C MET A 549 -2.35 -32.94 13.11
N ARG A 550 -1.87 -31.71 12.95
CA ARG A 550 -1.81 -30.72 14.04
C ARG A 550 -2.67 -29.52 13.64
N LEU A 551 -3.73 -29.26 14.40
CA LEU A 551 -4.59 -28.07 14.27
C LEU A 551 -4.29 -27.14 15.46
N GLY A 552 -3.10 -26.53 15.46
CA GLY A 552 -2.59 -25.83 16.65
C GLY A 552 -2.09 -26.79 17.73
N GLY A 553 -2.31 -26.45 19.01
CA GLY A 553 -1.83 -27.22 20.17
C GLY A 553 -2.51 -28.58 20.39
N THR A 554 -3.59 -28.88 19.67
CA THR A 554 -4.31 -30.17 19.75
C THR A 554 -3.81 -31.12 18.66
N GLN A 555 -3.30 -32.28 19.05
CA GLN A 555 -2.91 -33.31 18.09
C GLN A 555 -4.17 -34.00 17.52
N PHE A 556 -4.11 -34.47 16.27
CA PHE A 556 -5.19 -35.30 15.68
C PHE A 556 -5.53 -36.50 16.54
N LYS A 557 -4.54 -37.02 17.27
CA LYS A 557 -4.75 -38.11 18.21
C LYS A 557 -5.72 -37.68 19.31
N ASP A 558 -5.58 -36.47 19.82
CA ASP A 558 -6.48 -35.89 20.82
C ASP A 558 -7.85 -35.60 20.21
N MET A 559 -7.90 -35.09 18.97
CA MET A 559 -9.16 -34.80 18.28
C MET A 559 -9.92 -36.07 17.88
N LYS A 560 -9.22 -37.11 17.43
CA LYS A 560 -9.75 -38.45 17.19
C LYS A 560 -10.22 -39.09 18.48
N GLN A 561 -9.43 -38.99 19.55
CA GLN A 561 -9.82 -39.47 20.87
C GLN A 561 -11.03 -38.71 21.40
N LEU A 562 -11.16 -37.41 21.10
CA LEU A 562 -12.34 -36.60 21.38
C LEU A 562 -13.54 -37.06 20.56
N CYS A 563 -13.39 -37.28 19.25
CA CYS A 563 -14.43 -37.83 18.39
C CYS A 563 -14.86 -39.24 18.80
N ASP A 564 -13.91 -40.11 19.19
CA ASP A 564 -14.16 -41.47 19.67
C ASP A 564 -14.90 -41.41 21.02
N THR A 565 -14.47 -40.54 21.94
CA THR A 565 -15.14 -40.33 23.25
C THR A 565 -16.54 -39.74 23.05
N LEU A 566 -16.71 -38.84 22.08
CA LEU A 566 -18.00 -38.25 21.73
C LEU A 566 -18.93 -39.29 21.10
N ALA A 567 -18.42 -40.15 20.22
CA ALA A 567 -19.16 -41.26 19.63
C ALA A 567 -19.59 -42.28 20.68
N GLU A 568 -18.72 -42.59 21.66
CA GLU A 568 -19.07 -43.43 22.81
C GLU A 568 -20.15 -42.78 23.69
N ALA A 569 -20.06 -41.47 23.93
CA ALA A 569 -21.06 -40.73 24.69
C ALA A 569 -22.42 -40.70 23.98
N VAL A 570 -22.45 -40.46 22.65
CA VAL A 570 -23.67 -40.51 21.85
C VAL A 570 -24.30 -41.91 21.87
N ALA A 571 -23.49 -42.96 21.70
CA ALA A 571 -23.98 -44.34 21.80
C ALA A 571 -24.55 -44.67 23.20
N ALA A 572 -23.98 -44.09 24.26
CA ALA A 572 -24.49 -44.24 25.62
C ALA A 572 -25.84 -43.52 25.82
N VAL A 573 -26.01 -42.32 25.25
CA VAL A 573 -27.28 -41.57 25.28
C VAL A 573 -28.38 -42.29 24.49
N GLU A 574 -28.07 -42.78 23.29
CA GLU A 574 -29.03 -43.56 22.50
C GLU A 574 -29.49 -44.83 23.22
N LYS A 575 -28.56 -45.51 23.90
CA LYS A 575 -28.88 -46.67 24.74
C LYS A 575 -29.76 -46.29 25.93
N ALA A 576 -29.48 -45.18 26.61
CA ALA A 576 -30.29 -44.69 27.72
C ALA A 576 -31.71 -44.31 27.26
N ALA A 577 -31.84 -43.64 26.12
CA ALA A 577 -33.12 -43.31 25.51
C ALA A 577 -33.92 -44.57 25.13
N ALA A 578 -33.26 -45.60 24.59
CA ALA A 578 -33.89 -46.88 24.29
C ALA A 578 -34.36 -47.62 25.55
N GLU A 579 -33.59 -47.56 26.65
CA GLU A 579 -33.97 -48.14 27.94
C GLU A 579 -35.15 -47.38 28.58
N GLN A 580 -35.18 -46.05 28.48
CA GLN A 580 -36.31 -45.23 28.93
C GLN A 580 -37.57 -45.53 28.12
N ALA A 581 -37.48 -45.58 26.79
CA ALA A 581 -38.62 -45.94 25.93
C ALA A 581 -39.17 -47.33 26.25
N LYS A 582 -38.29 -48.28 26.58
CA LYS A 582 -38.68 -49.61 27.05
C LYS A 582 -39.40 -49.56 28.42
N ALA A 583 -38.90 -48.78 29.36
CA ALA A 583 -39.52 -48.60 30.67
C ALA A 583 -40.91 -47.94 30.57
N GLU A 584 -41.06 -46.95 29.69
CA GLU A 584 -42.35 -46.31 29.40
C GLU A 584 -43.33 -47.28 28.74
N ALA A 585 -42.86 -48.13 27.82
CA ALA A 585 -43.69 -49.18 27.21
C ALA A 585 -44.13 -50.24 28.24
N GLU A 586 -43.25 -50.64 29.16
CA GLU A 586 -43.59 -51.57 30.26
C GLU A 586 -44.58 -50.93 31.25
N ALA A 587 -44.42 -49.64 31.58
CA ALA A 587 -45.35 -48.90 32.41
C ALA A 587 -46.74 -48.77 31.75
N ALA A 588 -46.78 -48.44 30.46
CA ALA A 588 -48.02 -48.39 29.69
C ALA A 588 -48.73 -49.76 29.63
N ALA A 589 -47.97 -50.85 29.47
CA ALA A 589 -48.51 -52.21 29.51
C ALA A 589 -49.07 -52.58 30.91
N ALA A 590 -48.41 -52.14 31.99
CA ALA A 590 -48.89 -52.36 33.35
C ALA A 590 -50.20 -51.60 33.65
N VAL A 591 -50.33 -50.36 33.15
CA VAL A 591 -51.57 -49.57 33.24
C VAL A 591 -52.70 -50.26 32.48
N ALA A 592 -52.45 -50.69 31.24
CA ALA A 592 -53.44 -51.42 30.43
C ALA A 592 -53.90 -52.73 31.10
N ALA A 593 -52.97 -53.45 31.75
CA ALA A 593 -53.30 -54.67 32.50
C ALA A 593 -54.15 -54.37 33.75
N ALA A 594 -53.87 -53.27 34.45
CA ALA A 594 -54.66 -52.83 35.61
C ALA A 594 -56.08 -52.40 35.20
N GLU A 595 -56.22 -51.68 34.10
CA GLU A 595 -57.53 -51.30 33.54
C GLU A 595 -58.34 -52.53 33.09
N ALA A 596 -57.70 -53.51 32.45
CA ALA A 596 -58.37 -54.76 32.08
C ALA A 596 -58.89 -55.53 33.29
N LYS A 597 -58.11 -55.58 34.38
CA LYS A 597 -58.52 -56.20 35.64
C LYS A 597 -59.66 -55.44 36.32
N ALA A 598 -59.62 -54.11 36.31
CA ALA A 598 -60.71 -53.28 36.85
C ALA A 598 -62.01 -53.45 36.05
N ALA A 599 -61.92 -53.62 34.72
CA ALA A 599 -63.08 -53.90 33.88
C ALA A 599 -63.67 -55.31 34.16
N GLU A 600 -62.84 -56.30 34.44
CA GLU A 600 -63.28 -57.64 34.84
C GLU A 600 -63.99 -57.64 36.21
N GLU A 601 -63.45 -56.90 37.18
CA GLU A 601 -64.07 -56.72 38.51
C GLU A 601 -65.39 -55.93 38.42
N ALA A 602 -65.48 -54.93 37.53
CA ALA A 602 -66.72 -54.19 37.28
C ALA A 602 -67.78 -55.05 36.58
N ALA A 603 -67.38 -55.93 35.66
CA ALA A 603 -68.29 -56.89 35.02
C ALA A 603 -68.84 -57.92 36.02
N ALA A 604 -68.01 -58.36 36.98
CA ALA A 604 -68.44 -59.26 38.05
C ALA A 604 -69.42 -58.59 39.05
N ALA A 605 -69.34 -57.27 39.23
CA ALA A 605 -70.27 -56.52 40.06
C ALA A 605 -71.64 -56.27 39.38
N ALA A 606 -71.72 -56.34 38.04
CA ALA A 606 -72.95 -56.10 37.28
C ALA A 606 -73.89 -57.32 37.18
N GLU A 607 -73.45 -58.52 37.59
CA GLU A 607 -74.29 -59.75 37.59
C GLU A 607 -75.16 -59.91 38.86
N GLY A 608 -75.13 -58.95 39.78
CA GLY A 608 -75.65 -59.10 41.13
C GLY A 608 -76.67 -58.08 41.61
N ASP A 609 -77.56 -57.54 40.76
CA ASP A 609 -78.86 -57.07 41.26
C ASP A 609 -79.85 -56.83 40.11
N ALA A 610 -80.96 -57.58 40.13
CA ALA A 610 -82.14 -57.31 39.33
C ALA A 610 -83.32 -57.15 40.30
N PRO A 611 -84.05 -56.03 40.21
CA PRO A 611 -85.49 -56.12 40.28
C PRO A 611 -86.22 -55.33 39.19
N ALA A 612 -87.46 -55.77 39.00
CA ALA A 612 -88.44 -55.43 37.98
C ALA A 612 -89.07 -54.02 38.08
N GLU A 613 -89.65 -53.59 36.94
CA GLU A 613 -90.90 -52.79 36.75
C GLU A 613 -90.99 -51.41 37.45
N GLU A 614 -91.51 -50.29 36.92
CA GLU A 614 -92.44 -49.86 35.87
C GLU A 614 -92.00 -48.41 35.50
N GLY A 615 -92.04 -47.94 34.25
CA GLY A 615 -93.22 -47.29 33.66
C GLY A 615 -93.22 -45.76 33.81
N GLU A 616 -92.88 -45.02 32.73
CA GLU A 616 -93.61 -43.87 32.14
C GLU A 616 -92.69 -42.91 31.36
N ALA A 617 -93.05 -42.75 30.07
CA ALA A 617 -92.61 -41.68 29.17
C ALA A 617 -93.30 -40.34 29.57
N PRO A 618 -92.88 -39.14 29.12
CA PRO A 618 -92.89 -38.73 27.70
C PRO A 618 -91.66 -37.89 27.26
N ALA A 619 -91.21 -38.04 26.02
CA ALA A 619 -91.42 -37.15 24.86
C ALA A 619 -90.62 -35.84 24.82
N GLU A 620 -89.94 -35.69 23.66
CA GLU A 620 -89.75 -34.44 22.89
C GLU A 620 -88.69 -33.45 23.43
N GLU A 621 -87.81 -32.80 22.65
CA GLU A 621 -87.75 -32.49 21.22
C GLU A 621 -86.36 -31.85 20.92
N ALA A 622 -85.88 -32.00 19.68
CA ALA A 622 -85.01 -31.07 18.92
C ALA A 622 -83.58 -30.72 19.43
N ALA A 623 -82.60 -30.32 18.62
CA ALA A 623 -82.27 -30.40 17.19
C ALA A 623 -80.95 -29.62 17.00
N ALA A 624 -80.18 -29.99 15.96
CA ALA A 624 -79.17 -29.20 15.23
C ALA A 624 -77.88 -28.80 15.98
N GLU A 625 -76.69 -28.83 15.39
CA GLU A 625 -76.26 -28.88 13.98
C GLU A 625 -74.86 -29.50 13.88
#